data_AF-A0A2S2N9Q2-F1
#
_entry.id   AF-A0A2S2N9Q2-F1
#
_cell.length_a   1.000
_cell.length_b   1.000
_cell.length_c   1.000
_cell.angle_alpha   90.00
_cell.angle_beta   90.00
_cell.angle_gamma   90.00
#
_symmetry.space_group_name_H-M   'P 1'
#
loop_
_entity.id
_entity.type
_entity.pdbx_description
1 polymer ?
#
loop_
_entity_poly.entity_id
_entity_poly.type
_entity_poly.pdbx_seq_one_letter_code
_entity_poly.pdbx_strand_id
1 'polypeptide(L)'
;FYRLSDNAFQVAKVSKLLLMMENGKGNEYRGKSLDEININVNELVSDEESTDNEEKKPEDQLIQKPLIGSPLTKNPVNKTKTIRQTTKKIAVVPWSEAEKSAA
;
A
#
# COMPACT_ATOMS: atom_id res chain seq x y z
N PHE A 1 14.07 -1.56 -13.08
CA PHE A 1 13.53 -0.63 -12.08
C PHE A 1 12.17 -1.11 -11.61
N TYR A 2 12.07 -1.54 -10.36
CA TYR A 2 10.78 -1.84 -9.74
C TYR A 2 10.18 -0.53 -9.21
N ARG A 3 8.90 -0.29 -9.51
CA ARG A 3 8.15 0.86 -9.00
C ARG A 3 7.22 0.38 -7.91
N LEU A 4 7.02 1.21 -6.88
CA LEU A 4 5.97 0.98 -5.91
C LEU A 4 4.62 1.08 -6.62
N SER A 5 3.79 0.04 -6.50
CA SER A 5 2.44 0.10 -7.05
C SER A 5 1.61 1.11 -6.25
N ASP A 6 0.67 1.77 -6.93
CA ASP A 6 -0.19 2.77 -6.28
C ASP A 6 -0.97 2.18 -5.09
N ASN A 7 -1.41 0.92 -5.22
CA ASN A 7 -2.05 0.19 -4.14
C ASN A 7 -1.13 0.04 -2.91
N ALA A 8 0.14 -0.32 -3.12
CA ALA A 8 1.09 -0.44 -2.02
C ALA A 8 1.38 0.92 -1.38
N PHE A 9 1.40 1.98 -2.17
CA PHE A 9 1.58 3.34 -1.67
C PHE A 9 0.41 3.82 -0.81
N GLN A 10 -0.83 3.54 -1.20
CA GLN A 10 -2.01 3.90 -0.40
C GLN A 10 -2.05 3.14 0.93
N VAL A 11 -1.70 1.85 0.93
CA VAL A 11 -1.59 1.05 2.16
C VAL A 11 -0.55 1.66 3.10
N ALA A 12 0.62 1.98 2.57
CA ALA A 12 1.68 2.67 3.32
C ALA A 12 1.20 3.98 3.96
N LYS A 13 0.42 4.80 3.23
CA LYS A 13 -0.14 6.03 3.80
C LYS A 13 -1.06 5.78 4.99
N VAL A 14 -1.97 4.82 4.88
CA VAL A 14 -2.91 4.48 5.96
C VAL A 14 -2.15 3.99 7.19
N SER A 15 -1.14 3.14 7.00
CA SER A 15 -0.31 2.64 8.11
C SER A 15 0.43 3.76 8.83
N LYS A 16 1.06 4.70 8.11
CA LYS A 16 1.75 5.85 8.74
C LYS A 16 0.76 6.80 9.41
N LEU A 17 -0.41 7.04 8.83
CA LEU A 17 -1.45 7.84 9.47
C LEU A 17 -1.87 7.23 10.81
N LEU A 18 -2.02 5.90 10.87
CA LEU A 18 -2.37 5.20 12.11
C LEU A 18 -1.29 5.39 13.18
N LEU A 19 -0.01 5.29 12.79
CA LEU A 19 1.13 5.54 13.69
C LEU A 19 1.15 6.99 14.19
N MET A 20 0.87 7.96 13.32
CA MET A 20 0.75 9.37 13.72
C MET A 20 -0.41 9.61 14.70
N MET A 21 -1.52 8.86 14.55
CA MET A 21 -2.63 8.90 15.49
C MET A 21 -2.24 8.34 16.87
N GLU A 22 -1.50 7.24 16.90
CA GLU A 22 -0.92 6.67 18.14
C GLU A 22 0.00 7.68 18.84
N ASN A 23 0.82 8.38 18.06
CA ASN A 23 1.74 9.40 18.56
C ASN A 23 1.03 10.73 18.94
N GLY A 24 -0.30 10.77 18.94
CA GLY A 24 -1.10 11.95 19.31
C GLY A 24 -1.21 13.05 18.26
N LYS A 25 -0.59 12.87 17.08
CA LYS A 25 -0.62 13.83 15.95
C LYS A 25 -1.84 13.64 15.03
N GLY A 26 -2.76 12.73 15.36
CA GLY A 26 -3.92 12.41 14.54
C GLY A 26 -4.90 13.56 14.30
N ASN A 27 -4.99 14.53 15.22
CA ASN A 27 -5.93 15.64 15.13
C ASN A 27 -5.67 16.55 13.91
N GLU A 28 -4.42 16.65 13.45
CA GLU A 28 -4.03 17.47 12.30
C GLU A 28 -4.61 16.95 10.98
N TYR A 29 -5.01 15.67 10.94
CA TYR A 29 -5.51 15.01 9.75
C TYR A 29 -7.03 14.83 9.77
N ARG A 30 -7.71 15.32 10.81
CA ARG A 30 -9.16 15.19 10.94
C ARG A 30 -9.89 15.95 9.84
N GLY A 31 -10.85 15.29 9.19
CA GLY A 31 -11.66 15.88 8.12
C GLY A 31 -10.95 15.99 6.77
N LYS A 32 -9.69 15.54 6.67
CA LYS A 32 -8.95 15.43 5.41
C LYS A 32 -9.18 14.05 4.77
N SER A 33 -9.22 14.02 3.45
CA SER A 33 -9.21 12.78 2.67
C SER A 33 -7.79 12.23 2.50
N LEU A 34 -7.65 10.93 2.21
CA LEU A 34 -6.34 10.28 2.05
C LEU A 34 -5.49 10.88 0.90
N ASP A 35 -6.14 11.48 -0.09
CA ASP A 35 -5.49 12.16 -1.21
C ASP A 35 -4.87 13.50 -0.81
N GLU A 36 -5.49 14.20 0.14
CA GLU A 36 -5.01 15.47 0.69
C GLU A 36 -3.90 15.27 1.73
N ILE A 37 -3.79 14.08 2.30
CA ILE A 37 -2.75 13.73 3.26
C ILE A 37 -1.46 13.43 2.48
N ASN A 38 -0.52 14.38 2.55
CA ASN A 38 0.82 14.23 2.01
C ASN A 38 1.73 13.64 3.08
N ILE A 39 2.07 12.37 2.93
CA ILE A 39 3.00 11.67 3.80
C ILE A 39 4.30 11.53 3.04
N ASN A 40 5.39 12.00 3.63
CA ASN A 40 6.69 11.91 2.99
C ASN A 40 7.09 10.44 2.87
N VAL A 41 7.20 9.95 1.64
CA VAL A 41 7.51 8.54 1.35
C VAL A 41 8.89 8.16 1.86
N ASN A 42 9.82 9.13 1.93
CA ASN A 42 11.16 8.88 2.45
C ASN A 42 11.15 8.64 3.96
N GLU A 43 10.24 9.30 4.68
CA GLU A 43 10.03 9.12 6.12
C GLU A 43 9.35 7.77 6.43
N LEU A 44 8.67 7.18 5.44
CA LEU A 44 8.09 5.83 5.53
C LEU A 44 9.15 4.72 5.56
N VAL A 45 10.37 5.02 5.10
CA VAL A 45 11.50 4.08 5.05
C VAL A 45 12.48 4.29 6.22
N SER A 46 12.43 5.46 6.86
CA SER A 46 13.23 5.76 8.06
C SER A 46 12.57 5.18 9.31
N ASP A 47 13.14 4.07 9.79
CA ASP A 47 12.69 3.29 10.96
C ASP A 47 13.08 3.95 12.31
N GLU A 48 12.95 5.29 12.41
CA GLU A 48 13.52 6.04 13.54
C GLU A 48 12.62 7.17 14.04
N GLU A 49 11.43 6.80 14.50
CA GLU A 49 10.86 7.49 15.66
C GLU A 49 11.01 6.52 16.83
N SER A 50 12.22 6.44 17.41
CA SER A 50 12.47 5.76 18.67
C SER A 50 11.52 6.31 19.73
N THR A 51 10.39 5.65 19.93
CA THR A 51 9.71 5.72 21.22
C THR A 51 10.58 4.88 22.13
N ASP A 52 11.50 5.57 22.80
CA ASP A 52 12.21 5.11 23.98
C ASP A 52 11.18 4.67 25.02
N ASN A 53 10.72 3.43 24.89
CA ASN A 53 10.09 2.69 25.96
C ASN A 53 11.00 1.51 26.20
N GLU A 54 12.04 1.74 27.02
CA GLU A 54 12.87 0.67 27.54
C GLU A 54 12.00 -0.35 28.27
N GLU A 55 11.57 -1.41 27.58
CA GLU A 55 11.31 -2.68 28.24
C GLU A 55 11.88 -3.83 27.40
N LYS A 56 12.90 -4.45 27.99
CA LYS A 56 13.75 -5.47 27.38
C LYS A 56 13.06 -6.84 27.26
N LYS A 57 13.26 -7.45 26.09
CA LYS A 57 13.50 -8.89 25.78
C LYS A 57 12.31 -9.86 25.64
N PRO A 58 12.50 -11.05 24.99
CA PRO A 58 13.54 -11.43 24.02
C PRO A 58 12.98 -11.90 22.67
N GLU A 59 13.86 -11.82 21.67
CA GLU A 59 13.78 -12.55 20.41
C GLU A 59 13.63 -14.08 20.61
N ASP A 60 12.47 -14.64 20.27
CA ASP A 60 12.34 -16.03 19.84
C ASP A 60 11.03 -16.27 19.06
N GLN A 61 11.18 -16.43 17.74
CA GLN A 61 10.40 -17.28 16.83
C GLN A 61 8.88 -17.43 17.07
N LEU A 62 8.06 -16.78 16.23
CA LEU A 62 6.89 -17.45 15.63
C LEU A 62 6.65 -16.94 14.20
N ILE A 63 7.09 -17.74 13.23
CA ILE A 63 6.63 -17.68 11.85
C ILE A 63 5.12 -17.95 11.87
N GLN A 64 4.31 -16.90 11.77
CA GLN A 64 2.86 -17.05 11.67
C GLN A 64 2.48 -17.26 10.19
N LYS A 65 2.08 -18.50 9.94
CA LYS A 65 1.37 -19.05 8.78
C LYS A 65 0.35 -18.05 8.20
N PRO A 66 0.19 -17.92 6.86
CA PRO A 66 -0.76 -16.97 6.30
C PRO A 66 -2.19 -17.47 6.56
N LEU A 67 -2.93 -16.76 7.40
CA LEU A 67 -4.37 -16.92 7.57
C LEU A 67 -5.10 -16.21 6.41
N ILE A 68 -5.04 -16.80 5.22
CA ILE A 68 -5.93 -16.46 4.12
C ILE A 68 -7.22 -17.26 4.36
N GLY A 69 -8.23 -16.62 4.94
CA GLY A 69 -9.49 -17.31 5.22
C GLY A 69 -10.52 -16.53 6.02
N SER A 70 -10.82 -15.29 5.63
CA SER A 70 -12.10 -14.69 6.02
C SER A 70 -12.82 -14.19 4.77
N PRO A 71 -14.06 -14.64 4.47
CA PRO A 71 -14.81 -14.11 3.35
C PRO A 71 -15.16 -12.66 3.64
N LEU A 72 -14.66 -11.75 2.81
CA LEU A 72 -15.10 -10.35 2.76
C LEU A 72 -16.63 -10.34 2.55
N THR A 73 -17.36 -9.97 3.59
CA THR A 73 -18.80 -9.77 3.53
C THR A 73 -19.10 -8.59 2.60
N LYS A 74 -20.05 -8.80 1.70
CA LYS A 74 -20.45 -7.88 0.65
C LYS A 74 -21.16 -6.67 1.27
N ASN A 75 -20.48 -5.52 1.35
CA ASN A 75 -21.15 -4.25 1.62
C ASN A 75 -21.84 -3.74 0.34
N PRO A 76 -23.07 -3.18 0.43
CA PRO A 76 -23.81 -2.73 -0.74
C PRO A 76 -23.14 -1.50 -1.39
N VAL A 77 -22.96 -1.63 -2.71
CA VAL A 77 -22.31 -0.68 -3.61
C VAL A 77 -23.10 0.63 -3.68
N ASN A 78 -22.49 1.73 -3.26
CA ASN A 78 -22.97 3.08 -3.54
C ASN A 78 -22.74 3.38 -5.02
N LYS A 79 -23.81 3.67 -5.77
CA LYS A 79 -23.79 3.97 -7.21
C LYS A 79 -23.16 5.34 -7.45
N THR A 80 -21.86 5.41 -7.72
CA THR A 80 -21.23 6.56 -8.38
C THR A 80 -21.24 6.34 -9.90
N LYS A 81 -21.66 7.35 -10.65
CA LYS A 81 -21.71 7.30 -12.13
C LYS A 81 -20.28 7.25 -12.67
N THR A 82 -19.81 6.06 -13.04
CA THR A 82 -18.51 5.85 -13.70
C THR A 82 -18.56 6.40 -15.13
N ILE A 83 -17.77 7.44 -15.39
CA ILE A 83 -17.41 7.86 -16.75
C ILE A 83 -16.55 6.75 -17.36
N ARG A 84 -17.02 6.15 -18.45
CA ARG A 84 -16.35 5.02 -19.12
C ARG A 84 -15.11 5.54 -19.86
N GLN A 85 -13.93 5.39 -19.26
CA GLN A 85 -12.69 5.46 -20.04
C GLN A 85 -12.54 4.16 -20.83
N THR A 86 -12.57 4.26 -22.15
CA THR A 86 -12.38 3.13 -23.05
C THR A 86 -10.93 2.67 -22.98
N THR A 87 -10.67 1.51 -22.37
CA THR A 87 -9.33 0.90 -22.41
C THR A 87 -9.15 0.18 -23.75
N LYS A 88 -8.20 0.65 -24.56
CA LYS A 88 -7.77 -0.08 -25.75
C LYS A 88 -6.94 -1.27 -25.29
N LYS A 89 -7.44 -2.47 -25.53
CA LYS A 89 -6.72 -3.74 -25.32
C LYS A 89 -5.44 -3.75 -26.17
N ILE A 90 -4.29 -3.82 -25.51
CA ILE A 90 -2.98 -3.96 -26.15
C ILE A 90 -2.88 -5.42 -26.61
N ALA A 91 -2.77 -5.63 -27.93
CA ALA A 91 -2.51 -6.95 -28.48
C ALA A 91 -1.01 -7.24 -28.40
N VAL A 92 -0.65 -8.39 -27.83
CA VAL A 92 0.74 -8.86 -27.81
C VAL A 92 1.10 -9.34 -29.21
N VAL A 93 2.13 -8.74 -29.81
CA VAL A 93 2.69 -9.17 -31.10
C VAL A 93 3.64 -10.33 -30.83
N PRO A 94 3.55 -11.45 -31.58
CA PRO A 94 4.52 -12.54 -31.45
C PRO A 94 5.91 -12.09 -31.94
N TRP A 95 6.95 -12.54 -31.24
CA TRP A 95 8.35 -12.27 -31.55
C TRP A 95 8.71 -12.64 -33.00
N SER A 96 9.49 -11.77 -33.65
CA SER A 96 10.03 -12.00 -34.99
C SER A 96 11.13 -13.07 -34.98
N GLU A 97 11.41 -13.66 -36.14
CA GLU A 97 12.45 -14.71 -36.27
C GLU A 97 13.86 -14.19 -35.91
N ALA A 98 14.15 -12.92 -36.22
CA ALA A 98 15.41 -12.28 -35.85
C ALA A 98 15.58 -12.22 -34.32
N GLU A 99 14.51 -11.89 -33.60
CA GLU A 99 14.56 -11.83 -32.13
C GLU A 99 14.62 -13.23 -31.49
N LYS A 100 14.00 -14.24 -32.12
CA LYS A 100 14.08 -15.64 -31.67
C LYS A 100 15.49 -16.22 -31.82
N SER A 101 16.25 -15.77 -32.83
CA SER A 101 17.60 -16.28 -33.10
C SER A 101 18.71 -15.67 -32.22
N ALA A 102 18.39 -14.64 -31.43
CA ALA A 102 19.34 -13.93 -30.58
C ALA A 102 19.33 -14.37 -29.10
N ALA A 103 18.61 -15.45 -28.79
CA ALA A 103 18.52 -16.09 -27.47
C ALA A 103 19.18 -17.46 -27.47
#